data_AF-A0A9P5PXY5-F1
#
_entry.id   AF-A0A9P5PXY5-F1
#
_cell.length_a   1.000
_cell.length_b   1.000
_cell.length_c   1.000
_cell.angle_alpha   90.00
_cell.angle_beta   90.00
_cell.angle_gamma   90.00
#
_symmetry.space_group_name_H-M   'P 1'
#
loop_
_entity.id
_entity.type
_entity.pdbx_description
1 polymer ?
#
loop_
_entity_poly.entity_id
_entity_poly.type
_entity_poly.pdbx_seq_one_letter_code
_entity_poly.pdbx_strand_id
1 'polypeptide(L)'
;MTSAEQEQFFFSGFYCYANIIGAVIFAIADGIATLGILIVIRLLQVKTWREPKAIQLLCCVLIWLCLIGQTILLALTIFGQIRQVEGIPTPINFIIINNIKDALCTVMILAGDLVLCWRAWVLLPHDKSWRFVLAIMMICNIGLNIADLISDEIAVVKSTSTPVLDSVAIATSLAVNMTATSLIGWKAWWKHFPASGCILCSNQVLTLGPITEQ
;
A
#
# COMPACT_ATOMS: atom_id res chain seq x y z
N MET A 1 24.09 -39.20 19.88
CA MET A 1 23.02 -38.26 19.51
C MET A 1 21.73 -38.79 20.10
N THR A 2 21.12 -38.04 21.01
CA THR A 2 19.85 -38.41 21.66
C THR A 2 18.66 -38.03 20.78
N SER A 3 17.48 -38.63 21.02
CA SER A 3 16.26 -38.27 20.28
C SER A 3 15.89 -36.79 20.44
N ALA A 4 16.15 -36.21 21.61
CA ALA A 4 15.92 -34.80 21.90
C ALA A 4 16.83 -33.87 21.05
N GLU A 5 18.11 -34.22 20.90
CA GLU A 5 19.03 -33.45 20.05
C GLU A 5 18.59 -33.48 18.57
N GLN A 6 18.10 -34.63 18.10
CA GLN A 6 17.62 -34.77 16.72
C GLN A 6 16.39 -33.91 16.44
N GLU A 7 15.44 -33.86 17.38
CA GLU A 7 14.24 -33.02 17.29
C GLU A 7 14.61 -31.54 17.28
N GLN A 8 15.56 -31.12 18.13
CA GLN A 8 16.06 -29.75 18.16
C GLN A 8 16.71 -29.33 16.83
N PHE A 9 17.56 -30.19 16.25
CA PHE A 9 18.17 -29.90 14.95
C PHE A 9 17.14 -29.82 13.82
N PHE A 10 16.13 -30.70 13.83
CA PHE A 10 15.06 -30.67 12.85
C PHE A 10 14.29 -29.35 12.89
N PHE A 11 13.85 -28.92 14.09
CA PHE A 11 13.15 -27.65 14.24
C PHE A 11 14.03 -26.46 13.86
N SER A 12 15.29 -26.44 14.30
CA SER A 12 16.24 -25.37 13.94
C SER A 12 16.46 -25.27 12.42
N GLY A 13 16.64 -26.41 11.76
CA GLY A 13 16.79 -26.48 10.31
C GLY A 13 15.54 -25.98 9.57
N PHE A 14 14.35 -26.37 10.04
CA PHE A 14 13.08 -25.91 9.49
C PHE A 14 12.92 -24.39 9.62
N TYR A 15 13.17 -23.82 10.80
CA TYR A 15 13.11 -22.37 11.02
C TYR A 15 14.12 -21.61 10.15
N CYS A 16 15.36 -22.10 10.07
CA CYS A 16 16.39 -21.51 9.23
C CYS A 16 15.96 -21.49 7.75
N TYR A 17 15.46 -22.61 7.24
CA TYR A 17 14.95 -22.73 5.88
C TYR A 17 13.79 -21.74 5.60
N ALA A 18 12.79 -21.71 6.48
CA ALA A 18 11.64 -20.81 6.34
C ALA A 18 12.05 -19.33 6.35
N ASN A 19 12.99 -18.94 7.23
CA ASN A 19 13.51 -17.59 7.31
C ASN A 19 14.30 -17.18 6.07
N ILE A 20 15.12 -18.08 5.52
CA ILE A 20 15.87 -17.81 4.27
C ILE A 20 14.91 -17.57 3.12
N ILE A 21 13.90 -18.43 2.95
CA ILE A 21 12.88 -18.24 1.92
C ILE A 21 12.13 -16.93 2.12
N GLY A 22 11.70 -16.65 3.35
CA GLY A 22 11.04 -15.40 3.69
C GLY A 22 11.91 -14.20 3.33
N ALA A 23 13.19 -14.20 3.71
CA ALA A 23 14.13 -13.13 3.40
C ALA A 23 14.32 -12.91 1.90
N VAL A 24 14.38 -13.99 1.10
CA VAL A 24 14.47 -13.89 -0.37
C VAL A 24 13.21 -13.25 -0.94
N ILE A 25 12.02 -13.69 -0.51
CA ILE A 25 10.74 -13.13 -0.96
C ILE A 25 10.65 -11.64 -0.59
N PHE A 26 10.99 -11.28 0.64
CA PHE A 26 11.01 -9.89 1.10
C PHE A 26 12.01 -9.04 0.29
N ALA A 27 13.22 -9.53 0.05
CA ALA A 27 14.22 -8.81 -0.74
C ALA A 27 13.75 -8.54 -2.18
N ILE A 28 13.08 -9.51 -2.81
CA ILE A 28 12.49 -9.32 -4.15
C ILE A 28 11.38 -8.26 -4.11
N ALA A 29 10.48 -8.35 -3.13
CA ALA A 29 9.38 -7.39 -2.97
C ALA A 29 9.90 -5.97 -2.71
N ASP A 30 10.88 -5.81 -1.81
CA ASP A 30 11.53 -4.54 -1.50
C ASP A 30 12.25 -3.96 -2.73
N GLY A 31 12.90 -4.82 -3.53
CA GLY A 31 13.53 -4.43 -4.79
C GLY A 31 12.53 -3.87 -5.80
N ILE A 32 11.40 -4.55 -5.99
CA ILE A 32 10.31 -4.08 -6.87
C ILE A 32 9.74 -2.75 -6.36
N ALA A 33 9.48 -2.64 -5.06
CA ALA A 33 8.96 -1.42 -4.46
C ALA A 33 9.94 -0.24 -4.62
N THR A 34 11.23 -0.47 -4.36
CA THR A 34 12.29 0.54 -4.52
C THR A 34 12.40 1.00 -5.97
N LEU A 35 12.38 0.08 -6.93
CA LEU A 35 12.37 0.43 -8.35
C LEU A 35 11.14 1.27 -8.72
N GLY A 36 9.95 0.89 -8.24
CA GLY A 36 8.73 1.66 -8.43
C GLY A 36 8.82 3.08 -7.89
N ILE A 37 9.36 3.25 -6.68
CA ILE A 37 9.59 4.56 -6.04
C ILE A 37 10.58 5.40 -6.85
N LEU A 38 11.69 4.81 -7.31
CA LEU A 38 12.68 5.50 -8.14
C LEU A 38 12.08 5.99 -9.46
N ILE A 39 11.27 5.16 -10.13
CA ILE A 39 10.53 5.55 -11.34
C ILE A 39 9.61 6.74 -11.04
N VAL A 40 8.85 6.69 -9.94
CA VAL A 40 7.97 7.79 -9.53
C VAL A 40 8.77 9.07 -9.27
N ILE A 41 9.89 9.01 -8.56
CA ILE A 41 10.74 10.18 -8.29
C ILE A 41 11.27 10.77 -9.60
N ARG A 42 11.76 9.94 -10.53
CA ARG A 42 12.23 10.39 -11.85
C ARG A 42 11.11 11.06 -12.66
N LEU A 43 9.92 10.47 -12.68
CA LEU A 43 8.74 11.07 -13.34
C LEU A 43 8.32 12.39 -12.68
N LEU A 44 8.50 12.53 -11.37
CA LEU A 44 8.23 13.77 -10.65
C LEU A 44 9.24 14.87 -11.00
N GLN A 45 10.51 14.54 -11.27
CA GLN A 45 11.55 15.51 -11.64
C GLN A 45 11.38 16.12 -13.04
N VAL A 46 10.87 15.34 -14.01
CA VAL A 46 10.81 15.78 -15.43
C VAL A 46 9.71 16.82 -15.70
N LYS A 47 8.67 16.92 -14.85
CA LYS A 47 7.47 17.73 -15.14
C LYS A 47 7.33 18.91 -14.16
N THR A 48 7.39 20.15 -14.63
CA THR A 48 7.32 21.37 -13.80
C THR A 48 5.86 21.75 -13.40
N TRP A 49 5.29 21.13 -12.36
CA TRP A 49 3.97 21.51 -11.80
C TRP A 49 3.99 21.40 -10.26
N ARG A 50 3.68 22.48 -9.53
CA ARG A 50 4.41 22.86 -8.30
C ARG A 50 3.78 22.59 -6.92
N GLU A 51 2.60 21.99 -6.78
CA GLU A 51 2.00 21.75 -5.45
C GLU A 51 1.59 20.30 -5.13
N PRO A 52 0.90 19.54 -6.01
CA PRO A 52 0.45 18.18 -5.67
C PRO A 52 1.59 17.16 -5.57
N LYS A 53 2.81 17.52 -5.98
CA LYS A 53 3.98 16.64 -5.96
C LYS A 53 4.66 16.55 -4.60
N ALA A 54 4.56 17.59 -3.77
CA ALA A 54 5.21 17.59 -2.46
C ALA A 54 4.63 16.49 -1.56
N ILE A 55 3.29 16.35 -1.54
CA ILE A 55 2.60 15.31 -0.78
C ILE A 55 2.95 13.91 -1.30
N GLN A 56 2.96 13.72 -2.62
CA GLN A 56 3.32 12.44 -3.22
C GLN A 56 4.79 12.07 -2.92
N LEU A 57 5.71 13.03 -3.01
CA LEU A 57 7.11 12.82 -2.67
C LEU A 57 7.27 12.47 -1.18
N LEU A 58 6.59 13.19 -0.30
CA LEU A 58 6.57 12.91 1.14
C LEU A 58 6.09 11.49 1.42
N CYS A 59 5.00 11.04 0.78
CA CYS A 59 4.51 9.68 0.92
C CYS A 59 5.49 8.64 0.36
N CYS A 60 6.13 8.92 -0.78
CA CYS A 60 7.14 8.01 -1.35
C CYS A 60 8.36 7.88 -0.43
N VAL A 61 8.83 8.99 0.15
CA VAL A 61 9.92 9.00 1.13
C VAL A 61 9.51 8.25 2.39
N LEU A 62 8.29 8.47 2.89
CA LEU A 62 7.76 7.75 4.05
C LEU A 62 7.71 6.23 3.80
N ILE A 63 7.15 5.80 2.68
CA ILE A 63 7.11 4.38 2.28
C ILE A 63 8.53 3.82 2.19
N TRP A 64 9.47 4.55 1.60
CA TRP A 64 10.86 4.11 1.49
C TRP A 64 11.56 3.97 2.85
N LEU A 65 11.33 4.90 3.77
CA LEU A 65 11.84 4.80 5.15
C LEU A 65 11.23 3.60 5.89
N CYS A 66 9.94 3.34 5.73
CA CYS A 66 9.29 2.15 6.29
C CYS A 66 9.88 0.87 5.73
N LEU A 67 10.14 0.79 4.41
CA LEU A 67 10.79 -0.36 3.77
C LEU A 67 12.19 -0.60 4.34
N ILE A 68 13.01 0.44 4.46
CA ILE A 68 14.34 0.32 5.09
C ILE A 68 14.23 -0.19 6.53
N GLY A 69 13.29 0.36 7.31
CA GLY A 69 13.03 -0.08 8.68
C GLY A 69 12.66 -1.56 8.75
N GLN A 70 11.78 -2.03 7.86
CA GLN A 70 11.39 -3.45 7.74
C GLN A 70 12.59 -4.34 7.46
N THR A 71 13.41 -4.00 6.47
CA THR A 71 14.60 -4.78 6.12
C THR A 71 15.58 -4.88 7.30
N ILE A 72 15.77 -3.79 8.05
CA ILE A 72 16.62 -3.77 9.25
C ILE A 72 16.06 -4.67 10.35
N LEU A 73 14.77 -4.57 10.67
CA LEU A 73 14.14 -5.39 11.70
C LEU A 73 14.13 -6.87 11.35
N LEU A 74 13.93 -7.21 10.07
CA LEU A 74 14.04 -8.58 9.58
C LEU A 74 15.46 -9.13 9.79
N ALA A 75 16.49 -8.37 9.42
CA ALA A 75 17.88 -8.75 9.65
C ALA A 75 18.15 -8.98 11.14
N LEU A 76 17.72 -8.06 12.02
CA LEU A 76 17.88 -8.20 13.48
C LEU A 76 17.19 -9.44 14.02
N THR A 77 16.00 -9.79 13.51
CA THR A 77 15.26 -10.99 13.91
C THR A 77 16.02 -12.25 13.54
N ILE A 78 16.53 -12.33 12.31
CA ILE A 78 17.34 -13.46 11.84
C ILE A 78 18.61 -13.61 12.68
N PHE A 79 19.34 -12.51 12.91
CA PHE A 79 20.54 -12.53 13.77
C PHE A 79 20.23 -12.94 15.21
N GLY A 80 19.12 -12.46 15.76
CA GLY A 80 18.64 -12.85 17.09
C GLY A 80 18.37 -14.36 17.17
N GLN A 81 17.68 -14.92 16.18
CA GLN A 81 17.36 -16.35 16.16
C GLN A 81 18.61 -17.23 16.02
N ILE A 82 19.58 -16.82 15.20
CA ILE A 82 20.86 -17.53 15.07
C ILE A 82 21.57 -17.58 16.43
N ARG A 83 21.63 -16.46 17.17
CA ARG A 83 22.24 -16.41 18.51
C ARG A 83 21.52 -17.28 19.53
N GLN A 84 20.20 -17.39 19.46
CA GLN A 84 19.44 -18.28 20.34
C GLN A 84 19.81 -19.76 20.12
N VAL A 85 20.04 -20.17 18.88
CA VAL A 85 20.48 -21.55 18.55
C VAL A 85 21.86 -21.84 19.13
N GLU A 86 22.74 -20.84 19.21
CA GLU A 86 24.06 -20.95 19.84
C GLU A 86 24.01 -20.96 21.38
N GLY A 87 22.82 -20.85 21.98
CA GLY A 87 22.65 -20.75 23.43
C GLY A 87 23.11 -19.40 24.01
N ILE A 88 23.34 -18.40 23.16
CA ILE A 88 23.74 -17.07 23.59
C ILE A 88 22.48 -16.30 23.98
N PRO A 89 22.36 -15.82 25.23
CA PRO A 89 21.22 -15.00 25.63
C PRO A 89 21.16 -13.75 24.76
N THR A 90 20.02 -13.56 24.11
CA THR A 90 19.80 -12.40 23.25
C THR A 90 19.25 -11.25 24.09
N PRO A 91 19.86 -10.05 24.05
CA PRO A 91 19.31 -8.88 24.72
C PRO A 91 18.07 -8.33 23.99
N ILE A 92 17.68 -8.95 22.89
CA ILE A 92 16.67 -8.48 21.96
C ILE A 92 15.32 -9.06 22.37
N ASN A 93 14.39 -8.19 22.76
CA ASN A 93 13.02 -8.59 23.02
C ASN A 93 12.26 -8.75 21.69
N PHE A 94 12.13 -9.99 21.23
CA PHE A 94 11.46 -10.34 19.97
C PHE A 94 10.02 -9.80 19.88
N ILE A 95 9.32 -9.70 21.02
CA ILE A 95 7.96 -9.15 21.08
C ILE A 95 7.97 -7.68 20.62
N ILE A 96 8.92 -6.89 21.13
CA ILE A 96 9.04 -5.47 20.77
C ILE A 96 9.38 -5.33 19.28
N ILE A 97 10.30 -6.15 18.76
CA ILE A 97 10.65 -6.11 17.34
C ILE A 97 9.46 -6.42 16.45
N ASN A 98 8.70 -7.47 16.77
CA ASN A 98 7.52 -7.84 16.00
C ASN A 98 6.47 -6.72 16.03
N ASN A 99 6.19 -6.12 17.19
CA ASN A 99 5.24 -5.01 17.27
C ASN A 99 5.66 -3.80 16.42
N ILE A 100 6.95 -3.45 16.41
CA ILE A 100 7.46 -2.35 15.58
C ILE A 100 7.34 -2.72 14.09
N LYS A 101 7.65 -3.98 13.75
CA LYS A 101 7.54 -4.50 12.40
C LYS A 101 6.09 -4.41 11.90
N ASP A 102 5.12 -4.83 12.70
CA ASP A 102 3.71 -4.80 12.33
C ASP A 102 3.23 -3.35 12.16
N ALA A 103 3.58 -2.46 13.09
CA ALA A 103 3.28 -1.03 12.99
C ALA A 103 3.87 -0.39 11.72
N LEU A 104 5.11 -0.71 11.35
CA LEU A 104 5.73 -0.20 10.12
C LEU A 104 5.00 -0.72 8.86
N CYS A 105 4.49 -1.95 8.89
CA CYS A 105 3.71 -2.53 7.80
C CYS A 105 2.40 -1.77 7.62
N THR A 106 1.68 -1.54 8.72
CA THR A 106 0.44 -0.76 8.75
C THR A 106 0.64 0.65 8.20
N VAL A 107 1.71 1.34 8.62
CA VAL A 107 2.03 2.69 8.11
C VAL A 107 2.29 2.66 6.61
N MET A 108 2.99 1.64 6.10
CA MET A 108 3.27 1.50 4.68
C MET A 108 1.98 1.32 3.86
N ILE A 109 1.07 0.45 4.33
CA ILE A 109 -0.24 0.21 3.70
C ILE A 109 -1.06 1.50 3.68
N LEU A 110 -1.20 2.17 4.82
CA LEU A 110 -1.94 3.43 4.94
C LEU A 110 -1.36 4.55 4.06
N ALA A 111 -0.03 4.65 3.97
CA ALA A 111 0.63 5.61 3.09
C ALA A 111 0.35 5.31 1.61
N GLY A 112 0.31 4.04 1.21
CA GLY A 112 -0.10 3.61 -0.13
C GLY A 112 -1.54 4.03 -0.44
N ASP A 113 -2.47 3.75 0.47
CA ASP A 113 -3.89 4.08 0.33
C ASP A 113 -4.12 5.59 0.26
N LEU A 114 -3.37 6.36 1.06
CA LEU A 114 -3.40 7.81 1.03
C LEU A 114 -2.96 8.37 -0.32
N VAL A 115 -1.90 7.80 -0.94
CA VAL A 115 -1.44 8.22 -2.27
C VAL A 115 -2.51 7.96 -3.34
N LEU A 116 -3.19 6.81 -3.28
CA LEU A 116 -4.25 6.46 -4.22
C LEU A 116 -5.49 7.33 -4.03
N CYS A 117 -5.91 7.55 -2.78
CA CYS A 117 -7.01 8.46 -2.45
C CYS A 117 -6.71 9.90 -2.88
N TRP A 118 -5.49 10.39 -2.60
CA TRP A 118 -5.03 11.71 -3.05
C TRP A 118 -5.12 11.86 -4.57
N ARG A 119 -4.69 10.84 -5.33
CA ARG A 119 -4.78 10.85 -6.80
C ARG A 119 -6.22 10.92 -7.28
N ALA A 120 -7.12 10.12 -6.70
CA ALA A 120 -8.54 10.18 -7.01
C ALA A 120 -9.12 11.57 -6.69
N TRP A 121 -8.76 12.13 -5.54
CA TRP A 121 -9.21 13.46 -5.10
C TRP A 121 -8.84 14.59 -6.06
N VAL A 122 -7.60 14.59 -6.55
CA VAL A 122 -7.09 15.56 -7.52
C VAL A 122 -7.78 15.40 -8.89
N LEU A 123 -8.09 14.17 -9.30
CA LEU A 123 -8.77 13.88 -10.57
C LEU A 123 -10.29 14.18 -10.55
N LEU A 124 -10.88 14.28 -9.36
CA LEU A 124 -12.30 14.58 -9.13
C LEU A 124 -12.50 15.99 -8.53
N PRO A 125 -12.18 17.09 -9.25
CA PRO A 125 -12.32 18.44 -8.70
C PRO A 125 -13.77 18.91 -8.53
N HIS A 126 -14.69 18.43 -9.37
CA HIS A 126 -16.02 19.01 -9.48
C HIS A 126 -17.11 18.28 -8.67
N ASP A 127 -16.88 17.04 -8.27
CA ASP A 127 -17.89 16.19 -7.64
C ASP A 127 -17.67 16.10 -6.12
N LYS A 128 -18.28 17.02 -5.38
CA LYS A 128 -18.14 17.12 -3.90
C LYS A 128 -18.54 15.82 -3.19
N SER A 129 -19.54 15.09 -3.69
CA SER A 129 -20.03 13.85 -3.09
C SER A 129 -18.99 12.73 -3.12
N TRP A 130 -18.27 12.54 -4.22
CA TRP A 130 -17.24 11.49 -4.34
C TRP A 130 -16.03 11.76 -3.43
N ARG A 131 -15.68 13.02 -3.23
CA ARG A 131 -14.65 13.41 -2.26
C ARG A 131 -15.04 13.04 -0.84
N PHE A 132 -16.30 13.26 -0.47
CA PHE A 132 -16.80 12.90 0.85
C PHE A 132 -16.78 11.38 1.08
N VAL A 133 -17.20 10.59 0.09
CA VAL A 133 -17.13 9.12 0.15
C VAL A 133 -15.69 8.64 0.32
N LEU A 134 -14.75 9.16 -0.48
CA LEU A 134 -13.32 8.82 -0.36
C LEU A 134 -12.73 9.20 1.01
N ALA A 135 -13.12 10.36 1.56
CA ALA A 135 -12.69 10.77 2.90
C ALA A 135 -13.19 9.82 3.99
N ILE A 136 -14.48 9.47 3.97
CA ILE A 136 -15.05 8.52 4.94
C ILE A 136 -14.34 7.17 4.82
N MET A 137 -14.15 6.67 3.61
CA MET A 137 -13.52 5.37 3.38
C MET A 137 -12.08 5.35 3.92
N MET A 138 -11.31 6.44 3.74
CA MET A 138 -9.98 6.58 4.33
C MET A 138 -10.01 6.65 5.86
N ILE A 139 -10.95 7.39 6.45
CA ILE A 139 -11.08 7.48 7.91
C ILE A 139 -11.41 6.10 8.50
N CYS A 140 -12.34 5.36 7.89
CA CYS A 140 -12.67 3.99 8.29
C CYS A 140 -11.44 3.07 8.17
N ASN A 141 -10.68 3.16 7.07
CA ASN A 141 -9.49 2.37 6.86
C ASN A 141 -8.41 2.65 7.92
N ILE A 142 -8.16 3.93 8.24
CA ILE A 142 -7.23 4.32 9.32
C ILE A 142 -7.73 3.77 10.67
N GLY A 143 -9.02 3.94 10.96
CA GLY A 143 -9.61 3.46 12.21
C GLY A 143 -9.49 1.94 12.38
N LEU A 144 -9.73 1.16 11.32
CA LEU A 144 -9.59 -0.29 11.33
C LEU A 144 -8.14 -0.72 11.53
N ASN A 145 -7.18 -0.10 10.84
CA ASN A 145 -5.77 -0.40 11.00
C ASN A 145 -5.25 -0.07 12.42
N ILE A 146 -5.77 0.98 13.06
CA ILE A 146 -5.45 1.29 14.46
C ILE A 146 -6.10 0.27 15.42
N ALA A 147 -7.36 -0.10 15.16
CA ALA A 147 -8.07 -1.09 15.98
C ALA A 147 -7.39 -2.47 15.91
N ASP A 148 -6.87 -2.84 14.75
CA ASP A 148 -6.08 -4.04 14.50
C ASP A 148 -4.82 -4.06 15.38
N LEU A 149 -4.01 -3.00 15.31
CA LEU A 149 -2.79 -2.87 16.11
C LEU A 149 -3.05 -2.97 17.63
N ILE A 150 -4.12 -2.34 18.11
CA ILE A 150 -4.52 -2.41 19.54
C ILE A 150 -5.01 -3.83 19.89
N SER A 151 -5.77 -4.46 18.99
CA SER A 151 -6.27 -5.82 19.18
C SER A 151 -5.13 -6.81 19.32
N ASP A 152 -4.10 -6.69 18.48
CA ASP A 152 -2.92 -7.56 18.51
C ASP A 152 -2.12 -7.40 19.81
N GLU A 153 -1.97 -6.16 20.30
CA GLU A 153 -1.31 -5.93 21.59
C GLU A 153 -2.07 -6.61 22.74
N ILE A 154 -3.40 -6.51 22.74
CA ILE A 154 -4.25 -7.17 23.73
C ILE A 154 -4.19 -8.70 23.58
N ALA A 155 -4.13 -9.20 22.34
CA ALA A 155 -4.07 -10.61 22.01
C ALA A 155 -2.78 -11.26 22.54
N VAL A 156 -1.65 -10.58 22.39
CA VAL A 156 -0.34 -11.00 22.94
C VAL A 156 -0.42 -11.09 24.46
N VAL A 157 -1.01 -10.11 25.14
CA VAL A 157 -1.18 -10.13 26.61
C VAL A 157 -2.09 -11.28 27.07
N LYS A 158 -3.14 -11.59 26.31
CA LYS A 158 -4.12 -12.62 26.66
C LYS A 158 -3.79 -14.01 26.13
N SER A 159 -2.72 -14.16 25.34
CA SER A 159 -2.39 -15.41 24.62
C SER A 159 -3.55 -15.95 23.78
N THR A 160 -4.38 -15.04 23.23
CA THR A 160 -5.50 -15.37 22.35
C THR A 160 -5.14 -15.01 20.91
N SER A 161 -5.66 -15.72 19.92
CA SER A 161 -5.44 -15.37 18.51
C SER A 161 -6.51 -14.38 18.01
N THR A 162 -6.12 -13.36 17.26
CA THR A 162 -7.00 -12.34 16.65
C THR A 162 -7.09 -12.35 15.12
N PRO A 163 -6.97 -13.50 14.42
CA PRO A 163 -6.78 -13.55 12.96
C PRO A 163 -7.94 -12.96 12.13
N VAL A 164 -9.08 -12.69 12.75
CA VAL A 164 -10.24 -12.09 12.08
C VAL A 164 -10.01 -10.60 11.81
N LEU A 165 -9.41 -9.86 12.75
CA LEU A 165 -9.22 -8.42 12.56
C LEU A 165 -8.16 -8.12 11.49
N ASP A 166 -7.06 -8.88 11.45
CA ASP A 166 -5.98 -8.70 10.47
C ASP A 166 -6.52 -8.87 9.04
N SER A 167 -7.36 -9.90 8.85
CA SER A 167 -7.98 -10.20 7.56
C SER A 167 -8.95 -9.11 7.12
N VAL A 168 -9.68 -8.52 8.06
CA VAL A 168 -10.64 -7.44 7.80
C VAL A 168 -9.91 -6.13 7.49
N ALA A 169 -8.81 -5.82 8.19
CA ALA A 169 -7.98 -4.64 7.94
C ALA A 169 -7.39 -4.69 6.52
N ILE A 170 -6.80 -5.84 6.13
CA ILE A 170 -6.26 -6.05 4.78
C ILE A 170 -7.36 -5.95 3.72
N ALA A 171 -8.49 -6.62 3.94
CA ALA A 171 -9.61 -6.58 2.99
C ALA A 171 -10.18 -5.16 2.82
N THR A 172 -10.22 -4.37 3.89
CA THR A 172 -10.73 -3.00 3.83
C THR A 172 -9.78 -2.06 3.09
N SER A 173 -8.47 -2.15 3.33
CA SER A 173 -7.47 -1.42 2.56
C SER A 173 -7.55 -1.75 1.06
N LEU A 174 -7.70 -3.04 0.73
CA LEU A 174 -7.89 -3.47 -0.65
C LEU A 174 -9.17 -2.90 -1.28
N ALA A 175 -10.28 -2.89 -0.54
CA ALA A 175 -11.55 -2.32 -1.00
C ALA A 175 -11.45 -0.82 -1.26
N VAL A 176 -10.75 -0.06 -0.39
CA VAL A 176 -10.48 1.37 -0.59
C VAL A 176 -9.71 1.59 -1.88
N ASN A 177 -8.66 0.80 -2.11
CA ASN A 177 -7.83 0.91 -3.30
C ASN A 177 -8.57 0.53 -4.59
N MET A 178 -9.34 -0.55 -4.57
CA MET A 178 -10.18 -0.95 -5.69
C MET A 178 -11.21 0.12 -6.02
N THR A 179 -11.82 0.74 -5.01
CA THR A 179 -12.81 1.81 -5.20
C THR A 179 -12.17 3.06 -5.79
N ALA A 180 -11.03 3.51 -5.25
CA ALA A 180 -10.29 4.66 -5.76
C ALA A 180 -9.86 4.43 -7.22
N THR A 181 -9.33 3.25 -7.53
CA THR A 181 -8.89 2.88 -8.88
C THR A 181 -10.06 2.80 -9.86
N SER A 182 -11.18 2.21 -9.41
CA SER A 182 -12.40 2.10 -10.21
C SER A 182 -13.00 3.48 -10.53
N LEU A 183 -12.98 4.42 -9.59
CA LEU A 183 -13.47 5.78 -9.81
C LEU A 183 -12.61 6.55 -10.83
N ILE A 184 -11.29 6.37 -10.79
CA ILE A 184 -10.37 6.92 -11.79
C ILE A 184 -10.69 6.31 -13.16
N GLY A 185 -10.82 4.99 -13.24
CA GLY A 185 -11.13 4.27 -14.48
C GLY A 185 -12.49 4.66 -15.08
N TRP A 186 -13.54 4.72 -14.25
CA TRP A 186 -14.88 5.13 -14.63
C TRP A 186 -14.89 6.55 -15.21
N LYS A 187 -14.21 7.49 -14.55
CA LYS A 187 -14.14 8.87 -15.02
C LYS A 187 -13.34 9.00 -16.32
N ALA A 188 -12.24 8.26 -16.45
CA ALA A 188 -11.48 8.20 -17.69
C ALA A 188 -12.34 7.64 -18.85
N TRP A 189 -13.12 6.59 -18.57
CA TRP A 189 -14.05 5.99 -19.52
C TRP A 189 -15.11 6.99 -20.01
N TRP A 190 -15.78 7.69 -19.09
CA TRP A 190 -16.82 8.67 -19.45
C TRP A 190 -16.26 9.84 -20.28
N LYS A 191 -15.01 10.24 -20.04
CA LYS A 191 -14.36 11.31 -20.80
C LYS A 191 -13.92 10.85 -22.19
N HIS A 192 -13.55 9.58 -22.36
CA HIS A 192 -13.11 9.02 -23.64
C HIS A 192 -14.24 8.49 -24.52
N PHE A 193 -15.35 8.08 -23.91
CA PHE A 193 -16.61 7.81 -24.58
C PHE A 193 -17.58 8.97 -24.33
N PRO A 194 -17.40 10.14 -24.98
CA PRO A 194 -18.57 10.97 -25.20
C PRO A 194 -19.53 10.09 -25.99
N ALA A 195 -20.72 9.89 -25.45
CA ALA A 195 -21.77 9.13 -26.13
C ALA A 195 -21.75 9.47 -27.62
N SER A 196 -21.56 8.46 -28.47
CA SER A 196 -21.61 8.57 -29.93
C SER A 196 -22.99 8.97 -30.46
N GLY A 197 -23.82 9.63 -29.64
CA GLY A 197 -25.10 10.21 -30.02
C GLY A 197 -25.05 11.69 -29.74
N CYS A 198 -24.68 12.47 -30.77
CA CYS A 198 -25.23 13.78 -31.15
C CYS A 198 -24.18 14.73 -31.77
N ILE A 199 -23.31 14.24 -32.67
CA ILE A 199 -22.56 15.13 -33.60
C ILE A 199 -23.25 15.19 -34.99
N LEU A 200 -24.26 14.36 -35.25
CA LEU A 200 -25.01 14.38 -36.51
C LEU A 200 -26.13 15.45 -36.58
N CYS A 201 -26.40 16.22 -35.51
CA CYS A 201 -27.42 17.28 -35.56
C CYS A 201 -26.91 18.67 -35.97
N SER A 202 -25.63 18.86 -36.32
CA SER A 202 -25.10 20.17 -36.72
C SER A 202 -24.83 20.31 -38.24
N ASN A 203 -25.33 19.40 -39.08
CA ASN A 203 -25.14 19.45 -40.54
C ASN A 203 -26.42 19.73 -41.35
N GLN A 204 -27.47 20.30 -40.75
CA GLN A 204 -28.63 20.81 -41.51
C GLN A 204 -28.95 22.28 -41.18
N VAL A 205 -28.04 23.19 -41.48
CA VAL A 205 -28.39 24.56 -41.92
C VAL A 205 -27.46 24.95 -43.07
N LEU A 206 -27.53 24.16 -44.15
CA LEU A 206 -27.09 24.52 -45.49
C LEU A 206 -28.32 25.10 -46.21
N THR A 207 -28.73 26.31 -45.83
CA THR A 207 -29.68 27.09 -46.63
C THR A 207 -28.88 28.00 -47.56
N LEU A 208 -28.85 27.59 -48.82
CA LEU A 208 -28.38 28.36 -49.97
C LEU A 208 -28.90 29.81 -49.94
N GLY A 209 -27.98 30.76 -50.07
CA GLY A 209 -28.27 32.14 -50.48
C GLY A 209 -27.72 32.37 -51.90
N PRO A 210 -28.46 33.09 -52.78
CA PRO A 210 -28.27 33.04 -54.22
C PRO A 210 -27.08 33.88 -54.71
N ILE A 211 -26.47 33.39 -55.78
CA ILE A 211 -25.48 34.08 -56.60
C ILE A 211 -26.21 35.18 -57.38
N THR A 212 -25.90 36.44 -57.10
CA THR A 212 -26.28 37.57 -57.97
C THR A 212 -25.06 37.98 -58.81
N GLU A 213 -25.18 37.77 -60.11
CA GLU A 213 -24.34 38.37 -61.15
C GLU A 213 -24.44 39.90 -61.12
N GLN A 214 -23.29 40.56 -61.23
CA GLN A 214 -23.11 41.85 -61.91
C GLN A 214 -21.63 42.04 -62.25
#